data_AF-A0A9Q4AN50-F1
#
_entry.id   AF-A0A9Q4AN50-F1
#
_cell.length_a   1.000
_cell.length_b   1.000
_cell.length_c   1.000
_cell.angle_alpha   90.00
_cell.angle_beta   90.00
_cell.angle_gamma   90.00
#
_symmetry.space_group_name_H-M   'P 1'
#
loop_
_entity.id
_entity.type
_entity.pdbx_description
1 polymer ?
#
loop_
_entity_poly.entity_id
_entity_poly.type
_entity_poly.pdbx_seq_one_letter_code
_entity_poly.pdbx_strand_id
1 'polypeptide(L)'
;MIRNLNIFLLFASVALLAGVYALKFSIEGTASERTALIAQIDDQEGQLSLLKADWAVLNQPGHIDPIVQRHQVELAIGPVQQQQFGSFAGLPMRPVAPDTAGMDALFAAIADGIDPIDAILQMEGIE
;
A
#
# COMPACT_ATOMS: atom_id res chain seq x y z
N MET A 1 58.58 49.82 5.83
CA MET A 1 58.02 48.64 5.14
C MET A 1 57.94 47.42 6.05
N ILE A 2 59.04 47.00 6.70
CA ILE A 2 59.06 45.88 7.67
C ILE A 2 58.07 46.03 8.84
N ARG A 3 57.92 47.25 9.40
CA ARG A 3 56.98 47.47 10.50
C ARG A 3 55.51 47.21 10.11
N ASN A 4 55.10 47.62 8.91
CA ASN A 4 53.74 47.39 8.42
C ASN A 4 53.51 45.91 8.12
N LEU A 5 54.52 45.22 7.58
CA LEU A 5 54.48 43.78 7.34
C LEU A 5 54.35 43.00 8.66
N ASN A 6 55.11 43.36 9.70
CA ASN A 6 55.01 42.72 11.01
C ASN A 6 53.63 42.92 11.66
N ILE A 7 53.06 44.12 11.53
CA ILE A 7 51.71 44.41 12.02
C ILE A 7 50.68 43.53 11.28
N PHE A 8 50.78 43.44 9.95
CA PHE A 8 49.92 42.57 9.16
C PHE A 8 50.05 41.10 9.57
N LEU A 9 51.28 40.60 9.73
CA LEU A 9 51.55 39.22 10.16
C LEU A 9 51.01 38.92 11.55
N LEU A 10 51.07 39.89 12.48
CA LEU A 10 50.47 39.78 13.80
C LEU A 10 48.95 39.61 13.69
N PHE A 11 48.26 40.48 12.95
CA PHE A 11 46.82 40.38 12.74
C PHE A 11 46.42 39.09 12.03
N ALA A 12 47.17 38.68 11.00
CA ALA A 12 46.95 37.43 10.31
C ALA A 12 47.10 36.23 11.25
N SER A 13 48.10 36.25 12.14
CA SER A 13 48.31 35.19 13.13
C SER A 13 47.16 35.10 14.14
N VAL A 14 46.67 36.25 14.63
CA VAL A 14 45.51 36.30 15.54
C VAL A 14 44.24 35.83 14.84
N ALA A 15 44.03 36.23 13.58
CA ALA A 15 42.88 35.78 12.79
C ALA A 15 42.91 34.27 12.53
N LEU A 16 44.07 33.71 12.20
CA LEU A 16 44.24 32.26 12.06
C LEU A 16 43.95 31.51 13.36
N LEU A 17 44.47 32.00 14.49
CA LEU A 17 44.21 31.42 15.81
C LEU A 17 42.71 31.42 16.15
N ALA A 18 42.03 32.55 15.91
CA ALA A 18 40.59 32.67 16.11
C ALA A 18 39.82 31.71 15.18
N GLY A 19 40.23 31.60 13.92
CA GLY A 19 39.61 30.68 12.95
C GLY A 19 39.71 29.21 13.36
N VAL A 20 40.89 28.77 13.84
CA VAL A 20 41.08 27.39 14.33
C VAL A 20 40.20 27.10 15.54
N TYR A 21 40.09 28.04 16.48
CA TYR A 21 39.22 27.88 17.66
C TYR A 21 37.73 27.86 17.30
N ALA A 22 37.31 28.73 16.38
CA ALA A 22 35.93 28.75 15.89
C ALA A 22 35.57 27.41 15.24
N LEU A 23 36.48 26.85 14.42
CA LEU A 23 36.29 25.54 13.80
C LEU A 23 36.24 24.41 14.83
N LYS A 24 37.13 24.42 15.84
CA LYS A 24 37.09 23.43 16.94
C LYS A 24 35.73 23.41 17.63
N PHE A 25 35.19 24.59 17.95
CA PHE A 25 33.92 24.72 18.64
C PHE A 25 32.72 24.30 17.76
N SER A 26 32.77 24.58 16.45
CA SER A 26 31.70 24.14 15.53
C SER A 26 31.65 22.61 15.40
N ILE A 27 32.82 21.95 15.43
CA ILE A 27 32.92 20.49 15.40
C ILE A 27 32.39 19.89 16.71
N GLU A 28 32.74 20.46 17.86
CA GLU A 28 32.26 19.99 19.17
C GLU A 28 30.73 20.11 19.30
N GLY A 29 30.12 21.20 18.82
CA GLY A 29 28.66 21.34 18.77
C GLY A 29 27.98 20.26 17.92
N THR A 30 28.53 20.02 16.73
CA THR A 30 28.01 18.99 15.80
C THR A 30 28.16 17.58 16.36
N ALA A 31 29.25 17.28 17.07
CA ALA A 31 29.48 15.98 17.69
C ALA A 31 28.49 15.71 18.84
N SER A 32 28.16 16.73 19.63
CA SER A 32 27.14 16.62 20.68
C SER A 32 25.76 16.36 20.10
N GLU A 33 25.37 17.10 19.07
CA GLU A 33 24.08 16.91 18.39
C GLU A 33 23.97 15.52 17.76
N ARG A 34 25.03 15.05 17.10
CA ARG A 34 25.10 13.69 16.56
C ARG A 34 24.87 12.63 17.65
N THR A 35 25.49 12.81 18.81
CA THR A 35 25.38 11.86 19.92
C THR A 35 23.96 11.84 20.50
N ALA A 36 23.33 13.02 20.63
CA ALA A 36 21.95 13.13 21.07
C ALA A 36 20.98 12.47 20.07
N LEU A 37 21.19 12.66 18.76
CA LEU A 37 20.38 12.02 17.72
C LEU A 37 20.52 10.49 17.73
N ILE A 38 21.74 9.97 17.91
CA ILE A 38 21.95 8.51 18.02
C ILE A 38 21.19 7.95 19.22
N ALA A 39 21.28 8.59 20.39
CA ALA A 39 20.53 8.15 21.57
C ALA A 39 19.01 8.19 21.36
N GLN A 40 18.51 9.17 20.61
CA GLN A 40 17.09 9.24 20.25
C GLN A 40 16.68 8.12 19.28
N ILE A 41 17.52 7.81 18.30
CA ILE A 41 17.28 6.71 17.36
C ILE A 41 17.25 5.37 18.10
N ASP A 42 18.22 5.11 18.99
CA ASP A 42 18.30 3.87 19.75
C ASP A 42 17.04 3.67 20.62
N ASP A 43 16.54 4.74 21.26
CA ASP A 43 15.29 4.70 22.03
C ASP A 43 14.07 4.38 21.13
N GLN A 44 13.97 5.03 19.97
CA GLN A 44 12.89 4.79 19.01
C GLN A 44 12.93 3.38 18.41
N GLU A 45 14.12 2.85 18.12
CA GLU A 45 14.28 1.47 17.65
C GLU A 45 13.84 0.47 18.72
N GLY A 46 14.12 0.74 20.00
CA GLY A 46 13.62 -0.04 21.13
C GLY A 46 12.09 -0.05 21.18
N GLN A 47 11.44 1.11 21.08
CA GLN A 47 9.98 1.23 21.04
C GLN A 47 9.38 0.50 19.83
N LEU A 48 10.00 0.63 18.66
CA LEU A 48 9.57 -0.06 17.44
C LEU A 48 9.69 -1.58 17.57
N SER A 49 10.75 -2.07 18.20
CA SER A 49 10.96 -3.49 18.45
C SER A 49 9.85 -4.07 19.32
N LEU A 50 9.46 -3.35 20.38
CA LEU A 50 8.33 -3.73 21.23
C LEU A 50 7.02 -3.78 20.44
N LEU A 51 6.72 -2.74 19.64
CA LEU A 51 5.51 -2.71 18.82
C LEU A 51 5.46 -3.83 17.78
N LYS A 52 6.61 -4.18 17.19
CA LYS A 52 6.72 -5.32 16.27
C LYS A 52 6.45 -6.65 16.97
N ALA A 53 6.89 -6.80 18.21
CA ALA A 53 6.60 -8.00 19.00
C ALA A 53 5.09 -8.12 19.28
N ASP A 54 4.44 -7.04 19.70
CA ASP A 54 2.99 -7.01 19.92
C ASP A 54 2.23 -7.32 18.62
N TRP A 55 2.66 -6.72 17.51
CA TRP A 55 2.08 -6.99 16.20
C TRP A 55 2.24 -8.47 15.80
N ALA A 56 3.39 -9.07 16.04
CA ALA A 56 3.61 -10.49 15.74
C ALA A 56 2.68 -11.39 16.56
N VAL A 57 2.47 -11.08 17.83
CA VAL A 57 1.50 -11.79 18.67
C VAL A 57 0.10 -11.64 18.10
N LEU A 58 -0.36 -10.41 17.83
CA LEU A 58 -1.72 -10.17 17.31
C LEU A 58 -1.98 -10.84 15.96
N ASN A 59 -0.95 -11.01 15.12
CA ASN A 59 -1.07 -11.66 13.82
C ASN A 59 -0.83 -13.17 13.84
N GLN A 60 -0.58 -13.76 15.02
CA GLN A 60 -0.40 -15.20 15.08
C GLN A 60 -1.73 -15.91 14.74
N PRO A 61 -1.70 -17.05 14.03
CA PRO A 61 -2.90 -17.79 13.64
C PRO A 61 -3.80 -18.12 14.84
N GLY A 62 -3.20 -18.47 15.98
CA GLY A 62 -3.95 -18.74 17.22
C GLY A 62 -4.76 -17.56 17.76
N HIS A 63 -4.43 -16.31 17.42
CA HIS A 63 -5.24 -15.13 17.75
C HIS A 63 -6.27 -14.80 16.67
N ILE A 64 -5.93 -14.96 15.39
CA ILE A 64 -6.81 -14.60 14.26
C ILE A 64 -7.89 -15.67 14.01
N ASP A 65 -7.52 -16.96 14.01
CA ASP A 65 -8.42 -18.06 13.65
C ASP A 65 -9.71 -18.09 14.47
N PRO A 66 -9.70 -17.89 15.80
CA PRO A 66 -10.94 -17.85 16.60
C PRO A 66 -11.84 -16.65 16.24
N ILE A 67 -11.26 -15.52 15.86
CA ILE A 67 -12.02 -14.31 15.45
C ILE A 67 -12.69 -14.56 14.11
N VAL A 68 -11.95 -15.13 13.15
CA VAL A 68 -12.47 -15.50 11.83
C VAL A 68 -13.58 -16.54 11.96
N GLN A 69 -13.40 -17.56 12.80
CA GLN A 69 -14.44 -18.57 13.06
C GLN A 69 -15.70 -17.97 13.67
N ARG A 70 -15.56 -17.05 14.65
CA ARG A 70 -16.71 -16.39 15.29
C ARG A 70 -17.55 -15.58 14.29
N HIS A 71 -16.90 -14.89 13.37
CA HIS A 71 -17.56 -13.97 12.44
C HIS A 71 -17.64 -14.51 11.01
N GLN A 72 -17.51 -15.83 10.82
CA GLN A 72 -17.44 -16.46 9.51
C GLN A 72 -18.66 -16.15 8.61
N VAL A 73 -19.85 -16.04 9.22
CA VAL A 73 -21.11 -15.70 8.52
C VAL A 73 -21.09 -14.28 7.97
N GLU A 74 -20.54 -13.33 8.72
CA GLU A 74 -20.49 -11.92 8.34
C GLU A 74 -19.36 -11.65 7.34
N LEU A 75 -18.21 -12.29 7.56
CA LEU A 75 -17.00 -12.07 6.78
C LEU A 75 -17.00 -12.82 5.44
N ALA A 76 -17.77 -13.91 5.32
CA ALA A 76 -17.86 -14.73 4.10
C ALA A 76 -16.50 -15.12 3.49
N ILE A 77 -15.47 -15.21 4.33
CA ILE A 77 -14.12 -15.67 3.95
C ILE A 77 -13.88 -17.09 4.45
N GLY A 78 -13.14 -17.84 3.65
CA GLY A 78 -12.69 -19.19 3.94
C GLY A 78 -11.34 -19.46 3.30
N PRO A 79 -10.72 -20.61 3.62
CA PRO A 79 -9.51 -21.04 2.96
C PRO A 79 -9.73 -21.16 1.46
N VAL A 80 -8.75 -20.70 0.68
CA VAL A 80 -8.82 -20.74 -0.78
C VAL A 80 -8.90 -22.20 -1.23
N GLN A 81 -9.89 -22.51 -2.07
CA GLN A 81 -10.07 -23.84 -2.63
C GLN A 81 -9.20 -24.03 -3.88
N GLN A 82 -8.81 -25.27 -4.16
CA GLN A 82 -7.95 -25.58 -5.31
C GLN A 82 -8.56 -25.11 -6.64
N GLN A 83 -9.90 -25.12 -6.79
CA GLN A 83 -10.55 -24.66 -8.02
C GLN A 83 -10.44 -23.14 -8.24
N GLN A 84 -10.12 -22.37 -7.20
CA GLN A 84 -9.92 -20.91 -7.30
C GLN A 84 -8.52 -20.54 -7.83
N PHE A 85 -7.59 -21.50 -7.85
CA PHE A 85 -6.29 -21.33 -8.49
C PHE A 85 -6.40 -21.72 -9.97
N GLY A 86 -6.31 -20.75 -10.86
CA GLY A 86 -6.39 -20.96 -12.30
C GLY A 86 -5.34 -20.15 -13.08
N SER A 87 -4.96 -20.65 -14.25
CA SER A 87 -4.15 -19.90 -15.21
C SER A 87 -5.03 -18.97 -16.04
N PHE A 88 -4.50 -17.82 -16.46
CA PHE A 88 -5.18 -16.91 -17.39
C PHE A 88 -5.64 -17.61 -18.67
N ALA A 89 -4.92 -18.63 -19.13
CA ALA A 89 -5.30 -19.42 -20.30
C ALA A 89 -6.58 -20.26 -20.11
N GLY A 90 -7.00 -20.49 -18.87
CA GLY A 90 -8.22 -21.22 -18.52
C GLY A 90 -9.43 -20.31 -18.28
N LEU A 91 -9.30 -18.99 -18.45
CA LEU A 91 -10.42 -18.08 -18.33
C LEU A 91 -11.38 -18.28 -19.51
N PRO A 92 -12.69 -18.44 -19.27
CA PRO A 92 -13.66 -18.53 -20.35
C PRO A 92 -13.69 -17.22 -21.13
N MET A 93 -13.96 -17.30 -22.43
CA MET A 93 -14.25 -16.11 -23.24
C MET A 93 -15.43 -15.37 -22.64
N ARG A 94 -15.37 -14.03 -22.65
CA ARG A 94 -16.48 -13.18 -22.21
C ARG A 94 -17.75 -13.64 -22.93
N PRO A 95 -18.84 -13.95 -22.20
CA PRO A 95 -20.09 -14.35 -22.83
C PRO A 95 -20.57 -13.26 -23.79
N VAL A 96 -21.25 -13.68 -24.86
CA VAL A 96 -21.85 -12.74 -25.81
C VAL A 96 -22.81 -11.84 -25.04
N ALA A 97 -22.78 -10.54 -25.33
CA ALA A 97 -23.71 -9.61 -24.72
C ALA A 97 -25.16 -10.09 -25.00
N PRO A 98 -26.06 -10.05 -24.01
CA PRO A 98 -27.44 -10.45 -24.22
C PRO A 98 -28.06 -9.61 -25.34
N ASP A 99 -28.87 -10.26 -26.18
CA ASP A 99 -29.62 -9.58 -27.25
C ASP A 99 -30.75 -8.76 -26.62
N THR A 100 -30.42 -7.53 -26.26
CA THR A 100 -31.37 -6.59 -25.66
C THR A 100 -32.51 -6.26 -26.61
N ALA A 101 -32.25 -6.20 -27.92
CA ALA A 101 -33.28 -5.88 -28.92
C ALA A 101 -34.28 -7.03 -29.07
N GLY A 102 -33.81 -8.29 -29.09
CA GLY A 102 -34.67 -9.47 -29.07
C GLY A 102 -35.48 -9.58 -27.78
N MET A 103 -34.89 -9.26 -26.63
CA MET A 103 -35.59 -9.21 -25.34
C MET A 103 -36.67 -8.12 -25.31
N ASP A 104 -36.36 -6.91 -25.79
CA ASP A 104 -37.34 -5.81 -25.87
C ASP A 104 -38.50 -6.14 -26.81
N ALA A 105 -38.22 -6.78 -27.96
CA ALA A 105 -39.26 -7.24 -28.88
C ALA A 105 -40.14 -8.34 -28.26
N LEU A 106 -39.54 -9.28 -27.52
CA LEU A 106 -40.27 -10.31 -26.78
C LEU A 106 -41.20 -9.69 -25.73
N PHE A 107 -40.70 -8.72 -24.96
CA PHE A 107 -41.52 -8.04 -23.95
C PHE A 107 -42.67 -7.23 -24.57
N ALA A 108 -42.46 -6.59 -25.71
CA ALA A 108 -43.52 -5.91 -26.45
C ALA A 108 -44.60 -6.87 -26.96
N ALA A 109 -44.21 -8.01 -27.53
CA ALA A 109 -45.16 -9.02 -28.02
C ALA A 109 -46.03 -9.61 -26.90
N ILE A 110 -45.43 -9.88 -25.73
CA ILE A 110 -46.17 -10.35 -24.55
C ILE A 110 -47.14 -9.27 -24.04
N ALA A 111 -46.73 -8.00 -24.04
CA ALA A 111 -47.60 -6.89 -23.62
C ALA A 111 -48.81 -6.70 -24.54
N ASP A 112 -48.65 -6.99 -25.84
CA ASP A 112 -49.72 -6.98 -26.84
C ASP A 112 -50.57 -8.27 -26.83
N GLY A 113 -50.30 -9.20 -25.92
CA GLY A 113 -51.08 -10.42 -25.73
C GLY A 113 -50.82 -11.51 -26.79
N ILE A 114 -49.70 -11.42 -27.51
CA ILE A 114 -49.27 -12.43 -28.49
C ILE A 114 -48.48 -13.51 -27.74
N ASP A 115 -48.92 -14.77 -27.82
CA ASP A 115 -48.18 -15.88 -27.23
C ASP A 115 -46.88 -16.12 -28.03
N PRO A 116 -45.70 -15.98 -27.42
CA PRO A 116 -44.43 -16.18 -28.11
C PRO A 116 -44.21 -17.61 -28.60
N ILE A 117 -44.97 -18.61 -28.10
CA ILE A 117 -44.87 -20.00 -28.58
C ILE A 117 -45.45 -20.15 -30.00
N ASP A 118 -46.52 -19.44 -30.33
CA ASP A 118 -47.13 -19.50 -31.66
C ASP A 118 -46.17 -19.03 -32.77
N ALA A 119 -45.33 -18.03 -32.46
CA ALA A 119 -44.30 -17.53 -33.37
C ALA A 119 -43.17 -18.56 -33.61
N ILE A 120 -42.83 -19.36 -32.60
CA ILE A 120 -41.80 -20.41 -32.71
C ILE A 120 -42.35 -21.61 -33.50
N LEU A 121 -43.61 -22.00 -33.27
CA LEU A 121 -44.29 -23.07 -34.01
C LEU A 121 -44.39 -22.76 -35.52
N GLN A 122 -44.68 -21.50 -35.88
CA GLN A 122 -44.68 -21.05 -37.27
C GLN A 122 -43.29 -21.07 -37.92
N MET A 123 -42.22 -20.79 -37.15
CA MET A 123 -40.85 -20.83 -37.66
C MET A 123 -40.32 -22.25 -37.86
N GLU A 124 -40.76 -23.23 -37.06
CA GLU A 124 -40.40 -24.65 -37.22
C GLU A 124 -41.33 -25.42 -38.18
N GLY A 125 -42.41 -24.79 -38.68
CA GLY A 125 -43.29 -25.37 -39.69
C GLY A 125 -44.16 -26.52 -39.17
N ILE A 126 -44.48 -26.49 -37.87
CA ILE A 126 -45.34 -27.48 -37.22
C ILE A 126 -46.67 -26.76 -36.95
N GLU A 127 -47.71 -27.12 -37.71
CA GLU A 127 -49.08 -26.61 -37.53
C GLU A 127 -49.76 -27.28 -36.32
#